data_AF-A0A1D1YJ27-F1
#
_entry.id   AF-A0A1D1YJ27-F1
#
_cell.length_a   1.000
_cell.length_b   1.000
_cell.length_c   1.000
_cell.angle_alpha   90.00
_cell.angle_beta   90.00
_cell.angle_gamma   90.00
#
_symmetry.space_group_name_H-M   'P 1'
#
loop_
_entity.id
_entity.type
_entity.pdbx_description
1 polymer ?
#
loop_
_entity_poly.entity_id
_entity_poly.type
_entity_poly.pdbx_seq_one_letter_code
_entity_poly.pdbx_strand_id
1 'polypeptide(L)'
;KVDDTLGVFHTHAVAGFLGGTTTGLFAEPVLCSLFLPVSNSRGAFYRHSGGVQFLKQVVGAGFVVGWNLVATSAICLLIRLVIPLRMSEEQLAIGDDAVHGEEAYALWGDGEKYDASWHDRHLDDTQHRKISTGVTLDV
;
A
#
# COMPACT_ATOMS: atom_id res chain seq x y z
N LYS A 1 -7.44 -11.14 -14.91
CA LYS A 1 -6.64 -11.04 -13.67
C LYS A 1 -6.31 -9.56 -13.48
N VAL A 2 -6.55 -9.00 -12.29
CA VAL A 2 -6.26 -7.59 -11.98
C VAL A 2 -5.10 -7.59 -11.00
N ASP A 3 -4.13 -6.69 -11.20
CA ASP A 3 -2.97 -6.53 -10.32
C ASP A 3 -3.20 -5.38 -9.34
N ASP A 4 -3.06 -5.66 -8.05
CA ASP A 4 -3.17 -4.70 -6.96
C ASP A 4 -1.75 -4.48 -6.41
N THR A 5 -1.01 -3.61 -7.10
CA THR A 5 0.43 -3.42 -6.94
C THR A 5 0.85 -3.10 -5.50
N LEU A 6 -0.02 -2.40 -4.76
CA LEU A 6 0.22 -2.02 -3.36
C LEU A 6 -0.55 -2.89 -2.35
N GLY A 7 -1.30 -3.90 -2.83
CA GLY A 7 -2.12 -4.75 -1.98
C GLY A 7 -3.23 -3.99 -1.23
N VAL A 8 -3.65 -2.82 -1.71
CA VAL A 8 -4.58 -1.92 -1.01
C VAL A 8 -5.96 -2.54 -0.89
N PHE A 9 -6.41 -3.28 -1.89
CA PHE A 9 -7.74 -3.88 -1.85
C PHE A 9 -7.88 -4.90 -0.71
N HIS A 10 -6.92 -5.82 -0.56
CA HIS A 10 -7.01 -6.84 0.47
C HIS A 10 -6.71 -6.29 1.87
N THR A 11 -5.71 -5.40 1.99
CA THR A 11 -5.29 -4.85 3.30
C THR A 11 -6.21 -3.76 3.82
N HIS A 12 -6.89 -3.01 2.96
CA HIS A 12 -7.74 -1.89 3.38
C HIS A 12 -9.22 -2.16 3.13
N ALA A 13 -9.61 -2.50 1.89
CA ALA A 13 -11.03 -2.65 1.57
C ALA A 13 -11.64 -3.89 2.25
N VAL A 14 -10.99 -5.05 2.12
CA VAL A 14 -11.47 -6.30 2.73
C VAL A 14 -11.32 -6.25 4.26
N ALA A 15 -10.14 -5.84 4.75
CA ALA A 15 -9.92 -5.73 6.20
C ALA A 15 -10.85 -4.69 6.85
N GLY A 16 -11.08 -3.55 6.19
CA GLY A 16 -11.99 -2.51 6.68
C GLY A 16 -13.45 -2.98 6.72
N PHE A 17 -13.91 -3.71 5.70
CA PHE A 17 -15.25 -4.30 5.71
C PHE A 17 -15.40 -5.35 6.82
N LEU A 18 -14.39 -6.21 7.01
CA LEU A 18 -14.39 -7.19 8.10
C LEU A 18 -14.36 -6.50 9.47
N GLY A 19 -13.56 -5.45 9.64
CA GLY A 19 -13.51 -4.66 10.87
C GLY A 19 -14.84 -3.95 11.17
N GLY A 20 -15.48 -3.39 10.14
CA GLY A 20 -16.78 -2.75 10.25
C GLY A 20 -17.88 -3.73 10.65
N THR A 21 -17.94 -4.90 10.00
CA THR A 21 -18.93 -5.94 10.30
C THR A 21 -18.72 -6.55 11.69
N THR A 22 -17.48 -6.85 12.08
CA THR A 22 -17.15 -7.32 13.43
C THR A 22 -17.49 -6.29 14.50
N THR A 23 -17.26 -4.99 14.26
CA THR A 23 -17.77 -3.91 15.13
C THR A 23 -19.29 -3.98 15.27
N GLY A 24 -20.00 -4.24 14.16
CA GLY A 24 -21.45 -4.43 14.15
C GLY A 24 -21.93 -5.61 15.00
N LEU A 25 -21.10 -6.64 15.18
CA LEU A 25 -21.41 -7.83 15.98
C LEU A 25 -21.03 -7.64 17.46
N PHE A 26 -19.84 -7.11 17.72
CA PHE A 26 -19.16 -7.14 19.01
C PHE A 26 -19.09 -5.79 19.74
N ALA A 27 -19.73 -4.73 19.24
CA ALA A 27 -19.74 -3.43 19.93
C ALA A 27 -20.33 -3.54 21.35
N GLU A 28 -19.46 -3.47 22.36
CA GLU A 28 -19.82 -3.65 23.78
C GLU A 28 -20.58 -2.43 24.33
N PRO A 29 -21.87 -2.56 24.71
CA PRO A 29 -22.70 -1.45 25.19
C PRO A 29 -22.09 -0.57 26.28
N VAL A 30 -21.33 -1.11 27.22
CA VAL A 30 -20.67 -0.31 28.28
C VAL A 30 -19.59 0.59 27.69
N LEU A 31 -18.79 0.09 26.75
CA LEU A 31 -17.79 0.92 26.08
C LEU A 31 -18.46 1.95 25.16
N CYS A 32 -19.50 1.53 24.45
CA CYS A 32 -20.27 2.44 23.61
C CYS A 32 -20.88 3.60 24.39
N SER A 33 -21.41 3.38 25.60
CA SER A 33 -21.99 4.46 26.42
C SER A 33 -20.96 5.45 26.99
N LEU A 34 -19.70 5.02 27.12
CA LEU A 34 -18.61 5.89 27.59
C LEU A 34 -18.10 6.83 26.49
N PHE A 35 -18.08 6.37 25.23
CA PHE A 35 -17.39 7.08 24.14
C PHE A 35 -18.31 7.60 23.04
N LEU A 36 -19.50 7.02 22.85
CA LEU A 36 -20.38 7.41 21.75
C LEU A 36 -21.47 8.38 22.21
N PRO A 37 -21.77 9.43 21.44
CA PRO A 37 -22.89 10.34 21.72
C PRO A 37 -24.25 9.67 21.50
N VAL A 38 -24.29 8.53 20.81
CA VAL A 38 -25.51 7.78 20.53
C VAL A 38 -25.77 6.80 21.66
N SER A 39 -26.77 7.11 22.48
CA SER A 39 -27.21 6.25 23.57
C SER A 39 -27.72 4.89 23.08
N ASN A 40 -27.58 3.86 23.93
CA ASN A 40 -28.03 2.49 23.66
C ASN A 40 -27.40 1.77 22.45
N SER A 41 -26.29 2.29 21.91
CA SER A 41 -25.51 1.61 20.87
C SER A 41 -24.94 0.28 21.40
N ARG A 42 -25.13 -0.80 20.64
CA ARG A 42 -24.67 -2.15 21.00
C ARG A 42 -24.59 -3.04 19.77
N GLY A 43 -23.67 -4.00 19.78
CA GLY A 43 -23.50 -5.00 18.73
C GLY A 43 -24.60 -6.06 18.73
N ALA A 44 -24.69 -6.79 17.62
CA ALA A 44 -25.72 -7.81 17.41
C ALA A 44 -25.74 -8.93 18.47
N PHE A 45 -24.60 -9.27 19.06
CA PHE A 45 -24.53 -10.34 20.07
C PHE A 45 -25.04 -9.94 21.45
N TYR A 46 -25.30 -8.65 21.71
CA TYR A 46 -25.76 -8.15 23.00
C TYR A 46 -27.29 -8.11 23.16
N ARG A 47 -28.03 -8.94 22.39
CA ARG A 47 -29.51 -9.11 22.41
C ARG A 47 -30.33 -7.82 22.16
N HIS A 48 -31.65 -7.94 22.10
CA HIS A 48 -32.60 -6.87 21.77
C HIS A 48 -32.32 -6.20 20.41
N SER A 49 -32.28 -4.87 20.35
CA SER A 49 -32.10 -4.07 19.13
C SER A 49 -30.67 -4.04 18.58
N GLY A 50 -29.76 -4.89 19.09
CA GLY A 50 -28.34 -4.88 18.68
C GLY A 50 -28.09 -5.19 17.21
N GLY A 51 -29.00 -5.92 16.53
CA GLY A 51 -28.88 -6.22 15.10
C GLY A 51 -28.88 -4.97 14.21
N VAL A 52 -29.43 -3.85 14.69
CA VAL A 52 -29.43 -2.57 13.96
C VAL A 52 -28.00 -2.05 13.75
N GLN A 53 -27.08 -2.31 14.68
CA GLN A 53 -25.70 -1.85 14.55
C GLN A 53 -24.97 -2.57 13.41
N PHE A 54 -25.15 -3.89 13.27
CA PHE A 54 -24.59 -4.64 12.15
C PHE A 54 -25.10 -4.10 10.80
N LEU A 55 -26.41 -3.85 10.69
CA LEU A 55 -26.98 -3.27 9.48
C LEU A 55 -26.40 -1.89 9.16
N LYS A 56 -26.25 -1.01 10.16
CA LYS A 56 -25.62 0.31 9.98
C LYS A 56 -24.20 0.18 9.42
N GLN A 57 -23.41 -0.76 9.92
CA GLN A 57 -22.04 -0.97 9.43
C GLN A 57 -22.00 -1.45 7.99
N VAL A 58 -22.90 -2.38 7.61
CA VAL A 58 -22.99 -2.88 6.22
C VAL A 58 -23.46 -1.79 5.27
N VAL A 59 -24.50 -1.04 5.63
CA VAL A 59 -25.02 0.07 4.81
C VAL A 59 -23.98 1.19 4.68
N GLY A 60 -23.32 1.55 5.79
CA GLY A 60 -22.24 2.53 5.78
C GLY A 60 -21.08 2.11 4.89
N ALA A 61 -20.62 0.86 4.99
CA ALA A 61 -19.58 0.33 4.12
C ALA A 61 -20.00 0.35 2.64
N GLY A 62 -21.25 -0.06 2.33
CA GLY A 62 -21.79 -0.02 0.98
C GLY A 62 -21.84 1.40 0.41
N PHE A 63 -22.22 2.38 1.23
CA PHE A 63 -22.20 3.79 0.87
C PHE A 63 -20.78 4.26 0.54
N VAL A 64 -19.80 3.98 1.41
CA VAL A 64 -18.39 4.38 1.19
C VAL A 64 -17.84 3.73 -0.09
N VAL A 65 -18.11 2.45 -0.33
CA VAL A 65 -17.68 1.75 -1.54
C VAL A 65 -18.31 2.36 -2.78
N GLY A 66 -19.63 2.55 -2.79
CA GLY A 66 -20.35 3.15 -3.92
C GLY A 66 -19.88 4.57 -4.22
N TRP A 67 -19.73 5.39 -3.18
CA TRP A 67 -19.25 6.77 -3.31
C TRP A 67 -17.84 6.83 -3.90
N ASN A 68 -16.89 6.05 -3.36
CA ASN A 68 -15.52 6.04 -3.86
C ASN A 68 -15.43 5.46 -5.28
N LEU A 69 -16.21 4.43 -5.60
CA LEU A 69 -16.24 3.88 -6.95
C LEU A 69 -16.68 4.95 -7.95
N VAL A 70 -17.77 5.68 -7.65
CA VAL A 70 -18.29 6.72 -8.53
C VAL A 70 -17.35 7.92 -8.61
N ALA A 71 -16.96 8.48 -7.46
CA ALA A 71 -16.17 9.70 -7.40
C ALA A 71 -14.76 9.50 -7.98
N THR A 72 -14.04 8.45 -7.58
CA THR A 72 -12.69 8.16 -8.08
C THR A 72 -12.73 7.87 -9.59
N SER A 73 -13.70 7.08 -10.06
CA SER A 73 -13.83 6.82 -11.50
C SER A 73 -14.11 8.10 -12.28
N ALA A 74 -15.01 8.96 -11.79
CA ALA A 74 -15.32 10.24 -12.43
C ALA A 74 -14.07 11.12 -12.50
N ILE A 75 -13.32 11.27 -11.41
CA ILE A 75 -12.09 12.07 -11.37
C ILE A 75 -11.05 11.52 -12.35
N CYS A 76 -10.78 10.21 -12.32
CA CYS A 76 -9.81 9.59 -13.23
C CYS A 76 -10.23 9.74 -14.70
N LEU A 77 -11.51 9.55 -15.02
CA LEU A 77 -12.01 9.72 -16.38
C LEU A 77 -11.92 11.17 -16.87
N LEU A 78 -12.20 12.14 -16.00
CA LEU A 78 -12.06 13.56 -16.33
C LEU A 78 -10.60 13.95 -16.57
N ILE A 79 -9.67 13.52 -15.72
CA ILE A 79 -8.24 13.79 -15.90
C ILE A 79 -7.73 13.14 -17.20
N ARG A 80 -8.20 11.92 -17.51
CA ARG A 80 -7.84 11.21 -18.74
C ARG A 80 -8.16 11.98 -20.03
N LEU A 81 -9.11 12.93 -19.99
CA LEU A 81 -9.42 13.77 -21.16
C LEU A 81 -8.30 14.75 -21.51
N VAL A 82 -7.47 15.11 -20.54
CA VAL A 82 -6.40 16.12 -20.71
C VAL A 82 -5.02 15.47 -20.69
N ILE A 83 -4.81 14.48 -19.80
CA ILE A 83 -3.49 13.86 -19.58
C ILE A 83 -3.65 12.34 -19.47
N PRO A 84 -2.80 11.53 -20.15
CA PRO A 84 -2.82 10.09 -19.98
C PRO A 84 -2.41 9.70 -18.55
N LEU A 85 -3.29 9.01 -17.83
CA LEU A 85 -3.05 8.54 -16.45
C LEU A 85 -2.09 7.35 -16.36
N ARG A 86 -1.88 6.63 -17.46
CA ARG A 86 -0.99 5.48 -17.56
C ARG A 86 -0.02 5.72 -18.70
N MET A 87 1.24 5.45 -18.41
CA MET A 87 2.34 5.48 -19.36
C MET A 87 2.11 4.49 -20.53
N SER A 88 2.77 4.72 -21.67
CA SER A 88 2.71 3.79 -22.81
C SER A 88 3.28 2.41 -22.43
N GLU A 89 2.82 1.35 -23.10
CA GLU A 89 3.30 -0.01 -22.80
C GLU A 89 4.82 -0.16 -23.02
N GLU A 90 5.40 0.57 -23.97
CA GLU A 90 6.84 0.57 -24.24
C GLU A 90 7.62 1.17 -23.07
N GLN A 91 7.20 2.34 -22.58
CA GLN A 91 7.87 2.99 -21.45
C GLN A 91 7.61 2.23 -20.13
N LEU A 92 6.44 1.60 -19.96
CA LEU A 92 6.16 0.72 -18.82
C LEU A 92 7.07 -0.52 -18.77
N ALA A 93 7.52 -1.01 -19.94
CA ALA A 93 8.45 -2.14 -20.01
C ALA A 93 9.87 -1.75 -19.55
N ILE A 94 10.28 -0.50 -19.79
CA ILE A 94 11.55 0.06 -19.32
C ILE A 94 11.45 0.42 -17.82
N GLY A 95 10.33 0.99 -17.39
CA GLY A 95 10.07 1.31 -15.99
C GLY A 95 10.61 2.69 -15.59
N ASP A 96 11.18 2.78 -14.38
CA ASP A 96 11.56 4.05 -13.76
C ASP A 96 12.63 4.82 -14.57
N ASP A 97 13.55 4.08 -15.21
CA ASP A 97 14.58 4.63 -16.11
C ASP A 97 13.97 5.43 -17.28
N ALA A 98 12.81 5.03 -17.80
CA ALA A 98 12.13 5.78 -18.87
C ALA A 98 11.52 7.11 -18.42
N VAL A 99 11.32 7.31 -17.11
CA VAL A 99 10.76 8.54 -16.54
C VAL A 99 11.85 9.43 -15.96
N HIS A 100 12.74 8.83 -15.16
CA HIS A 100 13.70 9.56 -14.34
C HIS A 100 15.13 9.48 -14.88
N GLY A 101 15.44 8.57 -15.82
CA GLY A 101 16.79 8.38 -16.37
C GLY A 101 17.81 7.89 -15.34
N GLU A 102 17.32 7.35 -14.22
CA GLU A 102 18.09 6.89 -13.09
C GLU A 102 17.65 5.48 -12.72
N GLU A 103 18.62 4.61 -12.42
CA GLU A 103 18.37 3.33 -11.78
C GLU A 103 18.37 3.53 -10.27
N ALA A 104 17.25 3.22 -9.60
CA ALA A 104 17.12 3.38 -8.14
C ALA A 104 18.21 2.63 -7.33
N TYR A 105 18.85 1.63 -7.95
CA TYR A 105 20.02 0.94 -7.42
C TYR A 105 21.13 0.82 -8.47
N ALA A 106 22.16 1.65 -8.35
CA ALA A 106 23.40 1.50 -9.13
C ALA A 106 24.26 0.34 -8.57
N LEU A 107 23.83 -0.91 -8.77
CA LEU A 107 24.61 -2.11 -8.41
C LEU A 107 25.97 -2.21 -9.12
N TRP A 108 26.27 -1.28 -10.04
CA TRP A 108 27.44 -1.26 -10.90
C TRP A 108 28.22 0.07 -10.84
N GLY A 109 27.82 1.01 -9.98
CA GLY A 109 28.44 2.33 -9.84
C GLY A 109 29.85 2.31 -9.24
N ASP A 110 30.23 1.21 -8.59
CA ASP A 110 31.54 1.04 -7.94
C ASP A 110 32.57 0.31 -8.82
N GLY A 111 32.22 0.03 -10.09
CA GLY A 111 33.15 -0.57 -11.06
C GLY A 111 33.31 -2.09 -11.00
N GLU A 112 32.62 -2.78 -10.09
CA GLU A 112 32.64 -4.24 -10.01
C GLU A 112 31.64 -4.82 -11.02
N LYS A 113 32.15 -5.61 -11.98
CA LYS A 113 31.30 -6.42 -12.85
C LYS A 113 30.92 -7.70 -12.11
N TYR A 114 29.63 -8.06 -12.08
CA TYR A 114 29.20 -9.38 -11.59
C TYR A 114 29.89 -10.48 -12.40
N ASP A 115 30.89 -11.11 -11.78
CA ASP A 115 31.64 -12.21 -12.35
C ASP A 115 31.09 -13.52 -11.79
N ALA A 116 30.28 -14.21 -12.60
CA ALA A 116 29.64 -15.47 -12.23
C ALA A 116 30.65 -16.63 -12.00
N SER A 117 31.95 -16.39 -12.23
CA SER A 117 33.01 -17.38 -11.97
C SER A 117 33.40 -17.51 -10.50
N TRP A 118 32.98 -16.60 -9.63
CA TRP A 118 33.31 -16.61 -8.20
C TRP A 118 32.21 -17.24 -7.35
N HIS A 119 32.13 -18.57 -7.42
CA HIS A 119 31.51 -19.36 -6.37
C HIS A 119 32.56 -19.76 -5.33
N ASP A 120 32.36 -19.27 -4.11
CA ASP A 120 32.77 -19.87 -2.83
C ASP A 120 34.21 -20.40 -2.72
N ARG A 121 35.10 -19.58 -2.13
CA ARG A 121 36.20 -20.09 -1.30
C ARG A 121 36.40 -19.21 -0.09
N HIS A 122 35.71 -19.58 0.98
CA HIS A 122 35.99 -19.19 2.35
C HIS A 122 37.44 -19.55 2.71
N LEU A 123 38.33 -18.56 2.79
CA LEU A 123 39.63 -18.69 3.45
C LEU A 123 39.94 -17.40 4.21
N ASP A 124 40.02 -17.54 5.53
CA ASP A 124 40.78 -16.69 6.46
C ASP A 124 42.15 -16.32 5.85
N ASP A 125 42.56 -15.05 5.97
CA ASP A 125 43.65 -14.65 6.87
C ASP A 125 44.12 -13.19 6.57
N THR A 126 44.29 -12.44 7.66
CA THR A 126 45.12 -11.24 7.91
C THR A 126 45.32 -10.09 6.89
N GLN A 127 44.99 -8.88 7.40
CA GLN A 127 45.67 -7.58 7.23
C GLN A 127 46.46 -7.33 5.93
N HIS A 128 46.05 -6.31 5.13
CA HIS A 128 46.96 -5.23 4.77
C HIS A 128 46.25 -3.96 4.23
N ARG A 129 46.65 -2.83 4.80
CA ARG A 129 46.28 -1.43 4.58
C ARG A 129 46.53 -0.90 3.16
N LYS A 130 45.57 -0.18 2.57
CA LYS A 130 45.78 0.98 1.65
C LYS A 130 44.53 1.91 1.69
N ILE A 131 44.54 2.93 2.54
CA ILE A 131 44.64 4.37 2.22
C ILE A 131 43.52 4.84 1.27
N SER A 132 42.53 5.51 1.85
CA SER A 132 41.52 6.31 1.15
C SER A 132 42.14 7.61 0.61
N THR A 133 42.23 7.74 -0.70
CA THR A 133 42.47 9.01 -1.39
C THR A 133 41.15 9.46 -2.01
N GLY A 134 40.56 10.50 -1.43
CA GLY A 134 39.35 11.12 -1.96
C GLY A 134 39.60 11.88 -3.26
N VAL A 135 38.52 12.08 -4.02
CA VAL A 135 38.45 13.07 -5.09
C VAL A 135 37.09 13.75 -4.99
N THR A 136 37.08 14.90 -4.31
CA THR A 136 36.31 16.06 -4.74
C THR A 136 37.04 16.64 -5.94
N LEU A 137 36.44 16.61 -7.13
CA LEU A 137 36.72 17.56 -8.20
C LEU A 137 35.40 17.90 -8.88
N ASP A 138 35.11 19.20 -8.82
CA ASP A 138 34.05 19.99 -9.47
C ASP A 138 33.86 19.58 -10.95
N VAL A 139 32.66 19.58 -11.54
CA VAL A 139 31.74 20.70 -11.83
C VAL A 139 30.30 20.17 -11.96
#